data_AF-A0A956IFZ6-F1
#
_entry.id   AF-A0A956IFZ6-F1
#
_cell.length_a   1.000
_cell.length_b   1.000
_cell.length_c   1.000
_cell.angle_alpha   90.00
_cell.angle_beta   90.00
_cell.angle_gamma   90.00
#
_symmetry.space_group_name_H-M   'P 1'
#
loop_
_entity.id
_entity.type
_entity.pdbx_description
1 polymer ?
#
loop_
_entity_poly.entity_id
_entity_poly.type
_entity_poly.pdbx_seq_one_letter_code
_entity_poly.pdbx_strand_id
1 'polypeptide(L)'
;VPLLRVYYDVGCGTGHDVLAAGEGRFERITTQGNQPVWELTWPSLKEGDVLVVEALDQGCPWQGHLANDDLPGVGNAQDFVSPETVQATAPYGELFINGQHDPANEPSPMARSFVCVDPAPDEDTWDFMATFDEPLEALLEVGLETFGGWNLHLENASYNVDFYSIEPEMWSLGTRYGELWVAYADWASDTNGKARVTPKTRATLAADSFVHASMEVDIWSTGRRYPQLWLSDHPAPVQDSMDQGVTLNVQTIQGWPTSLQIQLCDHQSWDVNAQCPHFTIEKEAFSDQPWPPHDTVAEHAGVAKMARLDVYASTSRAYLFLDGQPYGCADLPSNTFSPGEIAVTAGDVLYHSGVDEPVVGSDYYPFHQSYMLTETRRHFDHLAFVSGVEAPTWDESRVPCVATLDP
;
A
#
# COMPACT_ATOMS: atom_id res chain seq x y z
N VAL A 1 33.73 7.76 -2.88
CA VAL A 1 32.59 7.15 -3.57
C VAL A 1 32.15 8.12 -4.67
N PRO A 2 32.12 7.73 -5.96
CA PRO A 2 31.68 8.62 -7.03
C PRO A 2 30.20 8.99 -6.86
N LEU A 3 29.82 10.18 -7.32
CA LEU A 3 28.42 10.59 -7.42
C LEU A 3 27.97 10.37 -8.87
N LEU A 4 27.01 9.47 -9.05
CA LEU A 4 26.42 9.09 -10.33
C LEU A 4 25.02 9.71 -10.42
N ARG A 5 24.57 10.00 -11.63
CA ARG A 5 23.26 10.59 -11.91
C ARG A 5 22.43 9.60 -12.71
N VAL A 6 21.24 9.30 -12.23
CA VAL A 6 20.19 8.64 -13.01
C VAL A 6 19.12 9.68 -13.28
N TYR A 7 18.78 9.86 -14.56
CA TYR A 7 17.68 10.72 -14.97
C TYR A 7 16.54 9.84 -15.45
N TYR A 8 15.38 9.94 -14.81
CA TYR A 8 14.15 9.31 -15.26
C TYR A 8 13.45 10.27 -16.21
N ASP A 9 13.39 9.89 -17.49
CA ASP A 9 12.60 10.59 -18.49
C ASP A 9 11.18 10.02 -18.51
N VAL A 10 10.19 10.90 -18.53
CA VAL A 10 8.78 10.51 -18.65
C VAL A 10 8.29 11.00 -19.98
N GLY A 11 7.71 10.11 -20.79
CA GLY A 11 6.93 10.57 -21.93
C GLY A 11 5.69 11.38 -21.49
N CYS A 12 5.09 11.04 -20.33
CA CYS A 12 3.97 11.78 -19.72
C CYS A 12 4.20 11.92 -18.19
N GLY A 13 4.70 13.08 -17.73
CA GLY A 13 4.94 13.34 -16.31
C GLY A 13 6.05 14.36 -16.09
N THR A 14 6.59 14.42 -14.87
CA THR A 14 7.77 15.23 -14.55
C THR A 14 9.01 14.35 -14.41
N GLY A 15 9.96 14.52 -15.33
CA GLY A 15 11.26 13.84 -15.25
C GLY A 15 12.03 14.33 -14.02
N HIS A 16 12.87 13.48 -13.47
CA HIS A 16 13.65 13.84 -12.27
C HIS A 16 15.00 13.15 -12.22
N ASP A 17 15.86 13.70 -11.37
CA ASP A 17 17.20 13.22 -11.13
C ASP A 17 17.28 12.51 -9.78
N VAL A 18 17.86 11.31 -9.79
CA VAL A 18 18.30 10.62 -8.58
C VAL A 18 19.82 10.61 -8.57
N LEU A 19 20.41 11.07 -7.48
CA LEU A 19 21.87 11.11 -7.29
C LEU A 19 22.31 9.91 -6.46
N ALA A 20 23.12 9.04 -7.06
CA ALA A 20 23.59 7.81 -6.47
C ALA A 20 25.05 7.93 -6.00
N ALA A 21 25.30 7.73 -4.71
CA ALA A 21 26.66 7.63 -4.19
C ALA A 21 27.20 6.20 -4.39
N GLY A 22 27.93 5.97 -5.49
CA GLY A 22 28.62 4.71 -5.79
C GLY A 22 27.87 3.81 -6.75
N GLU A 23 28.58 2.83 -7.32
CA GLU A 23 28.06 1.92 -8.35
C GLU A 23 26.89 1.06 -7.84
N GLY A 24 26.99 0.47 -6.64
CA GLY A 24 25.90 -0.36 -6.12
C GLY A 24 24.59 0.41 -5.88
N ARG A 25 24.65 1.69 -5.50
CA ARG A 25 23.44 2.53 -5.42
C ARG A 25 22.89 2.84 -6.80
N PHE A 26 23.78 3.14 -7.74
CA PHE A 26 23.39 3.41 -9.12
C PHE A 26 22.69 2.21 -9.75
N GLU A 27 23.25 1.00 -9.60
CA GLU A 27 22.66 -0.25 -10.08
C GLU A 27 21.27 -0.48 -9.48
N ARG A 28 21.11 -0.32 -8.16
CA ARG A 28 19.81 -0.47 -7.50
C ARG A 28 18.76 0.49 -8.07
N ILE A 29 19.10 1.76 -8.21
CA ILE A 29 18.21 2.78 -8.82
C ILE A 29 17.80 2.35 -10.23
N THR A 30 18.76 1.94 -11.06
CA THR A 30 18.46 1.51 -12.44
C THR A 30 17.65 0.22 -12.55
N THR A 31 17.64 -0.64 -11.52
CA THR A 31 16.93 -1.92 -11.52
C THR A 31 15.57 -1.85 -10.83
N GLN A 32 15.49 -1.23 -9.66
CA GLN A 32 14.25 -1.17 -8.85
C GLN A 32 13.28 -0.11 -9.36
N GLY A 33 13.81 0.95 -9.97
CA GLY A 33 13.03 2.10 -10.41
C GLY A 33 13.32 3.36 -9.63
N ASN A 34 12.47 4.36 -9.82
CA ASN A 34 12.68 5.71 -9.32
C ASN A 34 12.46 5.89 -7.81
N GLN A 35 11.97 4.87 -7.11
CA GLN A 35 11.80 4.82 -5.66
C GLN A 35 12.62 3.66 -5.08
N PRO A 36 13.96 3.74 -5.10
CA PRO A 36 14.82 2.67 -4.64
C PRO A 36 14.70 2.49 -3.12
N VAL A 37 14.54 1.25 -2.68
CA VAL A 37 14.51 0.94 -1.24
C VAL A 37 15.92 0.69 -0.74
N TRP A 38 16.31 1.38 0.33
CA TRP A 38 17.62 1.17 1.00
C TRP A 38 17.50 0.44 2.33
N GLU A 39 16.29 0.15 2.74
CA GLU A 39 15.93 -0.42 4.02
C GLU A 39 15.44 -1.86 3.85
N LEU A 40 15.42 -2.60 4.94
CA LEU A 40 14.83 -3.94 4.99
C LEU A 40 13.82 -3.90 6.12
N THR A 41 12.56 -4.17 5.80
CA THR A 41 11.52 -4.39 6.81
C THR A 41 11.38 -5.88 7.03
N TRP A 42 11.26 -6.28 8.29
CA TRP A 42 10.92 -7.64 8.66
C TRP A 42 9.81 -7.59 9.72
N PRO A 43 8.58 -8.01 9.36
CA PRO A 43 7.43 -8.04 10.28
C PRO A 43 7.60 -9.10 11.39
N SER A 44 6.75 -9.03 12.41
CA SER A 44 6.59 -10.06 13.45
C SER A 44 7.85 -10.48 14.22
N LEU A 45 8.81 -9.57 14.38
CA LEU A 45 9.95 -9.77 15.26
C LEU A 45 9.50 -9.81 16.72
N LYS A 46 10.02 -10.78 17.48
CA LYS A 46 9.71 -11.00 18.89
C LYS A 46 10.94 -10.75 19.76
N GLU A 47 10.69 -10.47 21.04
CA GLU A 47 11.78 -10.37 22.03
C GLU A 47 12.64 -11.63 21.98
N GLY A 48 13.96 -11.44 21.82
CA GLY A 48 14.93 -12.52 21.75
C GLY A 48 15.20 -13.07 20.35
N ASP A 49 14.51 -12.57 19.32
CA ASP A 49 14.88 -12.85 17.94
C ASP A 49 16.27 -12.30 17.62
N VAL A 50 17.01 -13.04 16.81
CA VAL A 50 18.33 -12.66 16.32
C VAL A 50 18.29 -12.64 14.80
N LEU A 51 18.36 -11.43 14.24
CA LEU A 51 18.50 -11.24 12.81
C LEU A 51 19.95 -11.47 12.40
N VAL A 52 20.14 -12.27 11.34
CA VAL A 52 21.43 -12.42 10.67
C VAL A 52 21.42 -11.49 9.46
N VAL A 53 22.19 -10.40 9.54
CA VAL A 53 22.27 -9.41 8.46
C VAL A 53 23.49 -9.75 7.61
N GLU A 54 23.26 -10.06 6.33
CA GLU A 54 24.31 -10.44 5.39
C GLU A 54 24.45 -9.41 4.27
N ALA A 55 25.70 -9.03 4.00
CA ALA A 55 26.02 -8.33 2.77
C ALA A 55 26.28 -9.38 1.69
N LEU A 56 25.55 -9.31 0.58
CA LEU A 56 25.64 -10.26 -0.52
C LEU A 56 26.54 -9.70 -1.63
N ASP A 57 27.24 -10.58 -2.35
CA ASP A 57 28.09 -10.20 -3.50
C ASP A 57 27.28 -9.85 -4.77
N GLN A 58 26.02 -10.26 -4.80
CA GLN A 58 25.05 -10.01 -5.86
C GLN A 58 23.69 -9.66 -5.24
N GLY A 59 22.80 -9.09 -6.04
CA GLY A 59 21.44 -8.81 -5.60
C GLY A 59 20.56 -10.06 -5.57
N CYS A 60 19.56 -10.04 -4.68
CA CYS A 60 18.63 -11.16 -4.49
C CYS A 60 17.81 -11.46 -5.77
N PRO A 61 17.80 -12.72 -6.24
CA PRO A 61 17.11 -13.09 -7.48
C PRO A 61 15.59 -12.98 -7.33
N TRP A 62 14.90 -12.68 -8.44
CA TRP A 62 13.46 -12.87 -8.53
C TRP A 62 13.12 -14.37 -8.59
N GLN A 63 12.32 -14.84 -7.64
CA GLN A 63 11.91 -16.25 -7.52
C GLN A 63 10.48 -16.52 -8.01
N GLY A 64 9.87 -15.56 -8.71
CA GLY A 64 8.46 -15.62 -9.14
C GLY A 64 7.54 -14.76 -8.30
N HIS A 65 6.26 -14.71 -8.69
CA HIS A 65 5.24 -13.92 -8.02
C HIS A 65 4.84 -14.57 -6.70
N LEU A 66 5.55 -14.19 -5.63
CA LEU A 66 5.21 -14.66 -4.29
C LEU A 66 3.78 -14.25 -3.94
N ALA A 67 2.98 -15.23 -3.53
CA ALA A 67 1.60 -15.08 -3.08
C ALA A 67 1.35 -15.99 -1.86
N ASN A 68 0.15 -15.95 -1.29
CA ASN A 68 -0.18 -16.84 -0.17
C ASN A 68 -0.28 -18.31 -0.62
N ASP A 69 -0.78 -18.57 -1.82
CA ASP A 69 -1.04 -19.91 -2.36
C ASP A 69 -0.40 -20.11 -3.73
N ASP A 70 -0.10 -21.37 -4.07
CA ASP A 70 0.32 -21.75 -5.42
C ASP A 70 -0.89 -21.77 -6.37
N LEU A 71 -0.87 -20.93 -7.41
CA LEU A 71 -1.88 -20.91 -8.45
C LEU A 71 -1.21 -20.94 -9.84
N PRO A 72 -1.64 -21.84 -10.73
CA PRO A 72 -1.15 -21.83 -12.10
C PRO A 72 -1.61 -20.55 -12.80
N GLY A 73 -0.71 -19.90 -13.54
CA GLY A 73 -1.01 -18.68 -14.28
C GLY A 73 -2.13 -18.88 -15.29
N VAL A 74 -3.03 -17.89 -15.36
CA VAL A 74 -4.16 -17.84 -16.30
C VAL A 74 -4.05 -16.59 -17.16
N GLY A 75 -4.38 -16.71 -18.45
CA GLY A 75 -4.35 -15.59 -19.38
C GLY A 75 -2.93 -15.05 -19.56
N ASN A 76 -2.72 -13.78 -19.17
CA ASN A 76 -1.41 -13.13 -19.19
C ASN A 76 -0.70 -13.16 -17.83
N ALA A 77 -1.38 -13.65 -16.79
CA ALA A 77 -0.78 -13.75 -15.47
C ALA A 77 0.21 -14.92 -15.40
N GLN A 78 1.30 -14.72 -14.67
CA GLN A 78 2.27 -15.74 -14.33
C GLN A 78 1.77 -16.63 -13.20
N ASP A 79 2.51 -17.72 -12.95
CA ASP A 79 2.25 -18.58 -11.79
C ASP A 79 2.42 -17.78 -10.49
N PHE A 80 1.44 -17.89 -9.60
CA PHE A 80 1.61 -17.49 -8.21
C PHE A 80 2.28 -18.64 -7.48
N VAL A 81 3.32 -18.33 -6.72
CA VAL A 81 4.10 -19.33 -6.00
C VAL A 81 4.08 -19.02 -4.50
N SER A 82 3.81 -20.04 -3.69
CA SER A 82 3.88 -19.93 -2.25
C SER A 82 5.33 -19.87 -1.79
N PRO A 83 5.61 -19.22 -0.64
CA PRO A 83 6.93 -19.27 -0.02
C PRO A 83 7.43 -20.71 0.18
N GLU A 84 6.55 -21.64 0.57
CA GLU A 84 6.92 -23.04 0.77
C GLU A 84 7.37 -23.73 -0.52
N THR A 85 6.72 -23.46 -1.65
CA THR A 85 7.12 -24.00 -2.96
C THR A 85 8.47 -23.45 -3.40
N VAL A 86 8.70 -22.15 -3.20
CA VAL A 86 10.01 -21.53 -3.49
C VAL A 86 11.10 -22.15 -2.62
N GLN A 87 10.89 -22.24 -1.31
CA GLN A 87 11.85 -22.84 -0.39
C GLN A 87 12.12 -24.31 -0.70
N ALA A 88 11.11 -25.09 -1.10
CA ALA A 88 11.29 -26.50 -1.44
C ALA A 88 12.14 -26.73 -2.71
N THR A 89 12.23 -25.73 -3.59
CA THR A 89 13.01 -25.80 -4.83
C THR A 89 14.37 -25.10 -4.72
N ALA A 90 14.55 -24.22 -3.73
CA ALA A 90 15.79 -23.52 -3.46
C ALA A 90 16.89 -24.49 -2.93
N PRO A 91 18.14 -24.42 -3.41
CA PRO A 91 19.24 -25.31 -3.00
C PRO A 91 19.47 -25.41 -1.49
N TYR A 92 19.23 -24.33 -0.75
CA TYR A 92 19.40 -24.23 0.69
C TYR A 92 18.12 -23.82 1.43
N GLY A 93 16.97 -23.83 0.75
CA GLY A 93 15.70 -23.39 1.33
C GLY A 93 15.55 -21.86 1.44
N GLU A 94 16.34 -21.10 0.68
CA GLU A 94 16.32 -19.65 0.69
C GLU A 94 15.06 -19.06 0.02
N LEU A 95 14.52 -18.02 0.64
CA LEU A 95 13.41 -17.20 0.13
C LEU A 95 13.87 -15.75 0.09
N PHE A 96 13.70 -15.12 -1.07
CA PHE A 96 14.04 -13.72 -1.32
C PHE A 96 12.75 -12.91 -1.47
N ILE A 97 12.27 -12.37 -0.34
CA ILE A 97 11.21 -11.36 -0.36
C ILE A 97 11.78 -10.10 -1.01
N ASN A 98 11.05 -9.56 -1.99
CA ASN A 98 11.50 -8.42 -2.81
C ASN A 98 12.82 -8.67 -3.59
N GLY A 99 13.08 -9.90 -4.02
CA GLY A 99 14.15 -10.18 -4.97
C GLY A 99 13.85 -9.58 -6.35
N GLN A 100 14.59 -8.54 -6.75
CA GLN A 100 14.36 -7.80 -8.00
C GLN A 100 15.52 -7.88 -9.00
N HIS A 101 16.47 -8.80 -8.78
CA HIS A 101 17.59 -9.02 -9.68
C HIS A 101 17.36 -10.23 -10.60
N ASP A 102 18.32 -10.48 -11.49
CA ASP A 102 18.32 -11.61 -12.43
C ASP A 102 17.94 -12.92 -11.69
N PRO A 103 16.91 -13.65 -12.14
CA PRO A 103 16.54 -14.95 -11.57
C PRO A 103 17.67 -15.98 -11.51
N ALA A 104 18.72 -15.81 -12.33
CA ALA A 104 19.90 -16.67 -12.33
C ALA A 104 20.97 -16.27 -11.30
N ASN A 105 20.79 -15.17 -10.56
CA ASN A 105 21.73 -14.78 -9.52
C ASN A 105 21.79 -15.82 -8.39
N GLU A 106 23.01 -16.13 -7.96
CA GLU A 106 23.29 -17.03 -6.83
C GLU A 106 24.07 -16.24 -5.77
N PRO A 107 23.40 -15.32 -5.04
CA PRO A 107 24.09 -14.42 -4.11
C PRO A 107 24.75 -15.18 -2.97
N SER A 108 25.99 -14.81 -2.66
CA SER A 108 26.79 -15.39 -1.58
C SER A 108 27.08 -14.34 -0.49
N PRO A 109 26.94 -14.69 0.80
CA PRO A 109 27.30 -13.79 1.89
C PRO A 109 28.80 -13.46 1.89
N MET A 110 29.13 -12.17 1.82
CA MET A 110 30.50 -11.64 1.91
C MET A 110 30.84 -11.14 3.32
N ALA A 111 29.83 -10.71 4.06
CA ALA A 111 29.95 -10.25 5.44
C ALA A 111 28.66 -10.57 6.20
N ARG A 112 28.78 -10.74 7.52
CA ARG A 112 27.67 -11.10 8.39
C ARG A 112 27.73 -10.30 9.68
N SER A 113 26.57 -9.83 10.11
CA SER A 113 26.34 -9.26 11.44
C SER A 113 25.16 -9.97 12.09
N PHE A 114 25.05 -9.84 13.41
CA PHE A 114 23.94 -10.35 14.20
C PHE A 114 23.32 -9.17 14.94
N VAL A 115 22.01 -9.04 14.83
CA VAL A 115 21.23 -8.00 15.51
C VAL A 115 20.24 -8.70 16.42
N CYS A 116 20.40 -8.53 17.73
CA CYS A 116 19.38 -8.94 18.69
C CYS A 116 18.27 -7.89 18.67
N VAL A 117 17.03 -8.33 18.53
CA VAL A 117 15.86 -7.45 18.48
C VAL A 117 15.17 -7.48 19.84
N ASP A 118 14.81 -6.29 20.30
CA ASP A 118 13.99 -6.06 21.48
C ASP A 118 12.88 -5.10 21.06
N PRO A 119 11.80 -5.62 20.43
CA PRO A 119 10.73 -4.79 19.92
C PRO A 119 10.12 -3.98 21.07
N ALA A 120 9.83 -2.70 20.82
CA ALA A 120 9.08 -1.91 21.79
C ALA A 120 7.70 -2.55 22.02
N PRO A 121 7.17 -2.52 23.25
CA PRO A 121 5.80 -2.93 23.49
C PRO A 121 4.86 -2.04 22.67
N ASP A 122 3.77 -2.61 22.17
CA ASP A 122 2.69 -1.83 21.59
C ASP A 122 2.12 -0.90 22.67
N GLU A 123 2.23 0.41 22.44
CA GLU A 123 1.83 1.44 23.40
C GLU A 123 0.34 1.82 23.26
N ASP A 124 -0.29 1.45 22.15
CA ASP A 124 -1.63 1.90 21.79
C ASP A 124 -2.70 0.87 22.21
N THR A 125 -3.74 1.34 22.88
CA THR A 125 -4.94 0.52 23.12
C THR A 125 -5.91 0.69 21.96
N TRP A 126 -6.02 -0.34 21.14
CA TRP A 126 -6.91 -0.33 19.98
C TRP A 126 -8.29 -0.92 20.31
N ASP A 127 -9.35 -0.36 19.73
CA ASP A 127 -10.68 -1.00 19.73
C ASP A 127 -10.67 -2.26 18.84
N PHE A 128 -9.85 -2.21 17.79
CA PHE A 128 -9.56 -3.29 16.89
C PHE A 128 -8.11 -3.17 16.40
N MET A 129 -7.38 -4.29 16.42
CA MET A 129 -6.05 -4.41 15.84
C MET A 129 -5.93 -5.77 15.18
N ALA A 130 -5.47 -5.77 13.92
CA ALA A 130 -5.07 -6.96 13.20
C ALA A 130 -3.57 -6.85 12.89
N THR A 131 -2.76 -7.66 13.58
CA THR A 131 -1.30 -7.80 13.33
C THR A 131 -0.96 -8.99 12.45
N PHE A 132 -1.99 -9.74 11.99
CA PHE A 132 -1.85 -10.89 11.08
C PHE A 132 -0.87 -12.00 11.51
N ASP A 133 -0.42 -12.02 12.78
CA ASP A 133 0.48 -13.04 13.32
C ASP A 133 -0.11 -14.46 13.31
N GLU A 134 -1.44 -14.56 13.30
CA GLU A 134 -2.18 -15.81 13.28
C GLU A 134 -2.83 -16.05 11.90
N PRO A 135 -2.93 -17.33 11.47
CA PRO A 135 -3.63 -17.69 10.23
C PRO A 135 -5.02 -17.06 10.12
N LEU A 136 -5.31 -16.43 8.97
CA LEU A 136 -6.66 -15.93 8.68
C LEU A 136 -7.67 -17.10 8.74
N GLU A 137 -8.77 -16.89 9.45
CA GLU A 137 -9.88 -17.85 9.43
C GLU A 137 -10.41 -18.02 8.00
N ALA A 138 -10.86 -19.23 7.68
CA ALA A 138 -11.39 -19.55 6.36
C ALA A 138 -12.48 -18.57 5.94
N LEU A 139 -12.27 -17.93 4.79
CA LEU A 139 -13.21 -17.04 4.15
C LEU A 139 -14.22 -17.83 3.32
N LEU A 140 -15.48 -17.43 3.38
CA LEU A 140 -16.58 -18.04 2.64
C LEU A 140 -17.09 -17.05 1.60
N GLU A 141 -17.27 -17.53 0.37
CA GLU A 141 -17.92 -16.74 -0.68
C GLU A 141 -19.39 -16.50 -0.32
N VAL A 142 -19.78 -15.23 -0.29
CA VAL A 142 -21.15 -14.79 -0.07
C VAL A 142 -21.67 -14.15 -1.34
N GLY A 143 -22.45 -14.92 -2.09
CA GLY A 143 -22.94 -14.56 -3.42
C GLY A 143 -23.70 -13.24 -3.42
N LEU A 144 -23.03 -12.17 -3.81
CA LEU A 144 -23.68 -11.03 -4.43
C LEU A 144 -23.88 -11.37 -5.91
N GLU A 145 -24.99 -10.92 -6.51
CA GLU A 145 -25.16 -10.99 -7.96
C GLU A 145 -24.11 -10.07 -8.59
N THR A 146 -22.97 -10.64 -8.95
CA THR A 146 -21.84 -9.88 -9.48
C THR A 146 -22.15 -9.42 -10.90
N PHE A 147 -21.55 -8.31 -11.30
CA PHE A 147 -21.60 -7.75 -12.64
C PHE A 147 -20.84 -8.65 -13.63
N GLY A 148 -21.38 -9.85 -13.89
CA GLY A 148 -20.81 -10.82 -14.85
C GLY A 148 -19.73 -11.77 -14.30
N GLY A 149 -19.58 -11.95 -12.98
CA GLY A 149 -18.65 -12.93 -12.39
C GLY A 149 -17.28 -12.40 -11.96
N TRP A 150 -17.00 -11.11 -12.13
CA TRP A 150 -15.66 -10.51 -11.93
C TRP A 150 -15.41 -9.91 -10.55
N ASN A 151 -16.42 -9.94 -9.69
CA ASN A 151 -16.28 -9.51 -8.30
C ASN A 151 -16.34 -10.75 -7.42
N LEU A 152 -15.66 -10.71 -6.29
CA LEU A 152 -15.67 -11.78 -5.31
C LEU A 152 -15.92 -11.16 -3.94
N HIS A 153 -16.91 -11.68 -3.24
CA HIS A 153 -17.24 -11.23 -1.89
C HIS A 153 -17.04 -12.40 -0.95
N LEU A 154 -16.13 -12.21 -0.01
CA LEU A 154 -15.68 -13.21 0.94
C LEU A 154 -15.95 -12.70 2.35
N GLU A 155 -16.33 -13.59 3.27
CA GLU A 155 -16.48 -13.23 4.67
C GLU A 155 -16.06 -14.35 5.62
N ASN A 156 -15.65 -13.95 6.83
CA ASN A 156 -15.59 -14.83 7.98
C ASN A 156 -16.20 -14.11 9.21
N ALA A 157 -15.90 -14.56 10.43
CA ALA A 157 -16.41 -13.91 11.63
C ALA A 157 -15.84 -12.50 11.86
N SER A 158 -14.64 -12.24 11.35
CA SER A 158 -13.85 -11.04 11.64
C SER A 158 -13.82 -10.03 10.49
N TYR A 159 -13.94 -10.48 9.23
CA TYR A 159 -13.70 -9.65 8.05
C TYR A 159 -14.77 -9.84 6.98
N ASN A 160 -14.96 -8.78 6.20
CA ASN A 160 -15.44 -8.83 4.81
C ASN A 160 -14.23 -8.54 3.92
N VAL A 161 -14.06 -9.33 2.86
CA VAL A 161 -13.02 -9.13 1.85
C VAL A 161 -13.66 -9.12 0.48
N ASP A 162 -13.42 -8.06 -0.27
CA ASP A 162 -14.02 -7.85 -1.57
C ASP A 162 -12.93 -7.67 -2.62
N PHE A 163 -13.04 -8.43 -3.71
CA PHE A 163 -12.27 -8.20 -4.93
C PHE A 163 -13.19 -7.70 -6.03
N TYR A 164 -12.72 -6.75 -6.83
CA TYR A 164 -13.48 -6.14 -7.91
C TYR A 164 -12.71 -6.17 -9.22
N SER A 165 -13.36 -6.56 -10.31
CA SER A 165 -12.79 -6.58 -11.67
C SER A 165 -11.44 -7.30 -11.78
N ILE A 166 -11.27 -8.39 -11.03
CA ILE A 166 -10.07 -9.23 -11.06
C ILE A 166 -10.28 -10.43 -11.99
N GLU A 167 -9.17 -11.06 -12.39
CA GLU A 167 -9.22 -12.40 -13.00
C GLU A 167 -9.68 -13.42 -11.93
N PRO A 168 -10.86 -14.06 -12.07
CA PRO A 168 -11.49 -14.84 -11.00
C PRO A 168 -10.65 -16.01 -10.48
N GLU A 169 -9.78 -16.56 -11.33
CA GLU A 169 -8.87 -17.65 -11.00
C GLU A 169 -7.49 -17.19 -10.49
N MET A 170 -7.18 -15.89 -10.54
CA MET A 170 -5.86 -15.34 -10.20
C MET A 170 -5.93 -14.33 -9.06
N TRP A 171 -6.28 -14.82 -7.87
CA TRP A 171 -6.18 -14.07 -6.62
C TRP A 171 -5.77 -14.99 -5.48
N SER A 172 -5.06 -14.45 -4.50
CA SER A 172 -4.60 -15.16 -3.32
C SER A 172 -4.57 -14.20 -2.15
N LEU A 173 -5.02 -14.69 -0.99
CA LEU A 173 -5.11 -13.92 0.23
C LEU A 173 -4.81 -14.81 1.42
N GLY A 174 -3.91 -14.37 2.30
CA GLY A 174 -3.70 -15.03 3.57
C GLY A 174 -2.59 -14.38 4.37
N THR A 175 -2.36 -14.87 5.57
CA THR A 175 -1.34 -14.33 6.47
C THR A 175 -0.02 -15.07 6.30
N ARG A 176 1.08 -14.36 6.09
CA ARG A 176 2.43 -14.91 5.93
C ARG A 176 3.43 -14.00 6.64
N TYR A 177 4.28 -14.61 7.46
CA TYR A 177 5.31 -13.88 8.23
C TYR A 177 4.72 -12.75 9.10
N GLY A 178 3.46 -12.91 9.52
CA GLY A 178 2.64 -11.94 10.22
C GLY A 178 2.32 -10.66 9.47
N GLU A 179 2.27 -10.74 8.15
CA GLU A 179 1.61 -9.77 7.29
C GLU A 179 0.38 -10.43 6.65
N LEU A 180 -0.62 -9.63 6.28
CA LEU A 180 -1.63 -10.02 5.31
C LEU A 180 -1.07 -9.83 3.90
N TRP A 181 -0.93 -10.93 3.17
CA TRP A 181 -0.52 -10.94 1.78
C TRP A 181 -1.74 -10.96 0.87
N VAL A 182 -1.85 -9.97 0.01
CA VAL A 182 -2.88 -9.86 -1.03
C VAL A 182 -2.20 -9.91 -2.38
N ALA A 183 -2.53 -10.87 -3.23
CA ALA A 183 -2.05 -10.93 -4.61
C ALA A 183 -3.23 -11.15 -5.55
N TYR A 184 -3.27 -10.45 -6.68
CA TYR A 184 -4.29 -10.66 -7.69
C TYR A 184 -3.84 -10.13 -9.06
N ALA A 185 -4.46 -10.66 -10.11
CA ALA A 185 -4.33 -10.17 -11.48
C ALA A 185 -5.58 -9.39 -11.90
N ASP A 186 -5.40 -8.40 -12.77
CA ASP A 186 -6.55 -7.77 -13.41
C ASP A 186 -7.14 -8.69 -14.51
N TRP A 187 -8.45 -8.63 -14.71
CA TRP A 187 -9.15 -9.48 -15.70
C TRP A 187 -8.76 -9.11 -17.14
N ALA A 188 -8.46 -7.84 -17.37
CA ALA A 188 -7.96 -7.34 -18.64
C ALA A 188 -7.14 -6.07 -18.41
N SER A 189 -6.23 -5.76 -19.33
CA SER A 189 -5.33 -4.58 -19.28
C SER A 189 -6.01 -3.21 -19.33
N ASP A 190 -7.33 -3.13 -19.14
CA ASP A 190 -8.19 -1.94 -19.07
C ASP A 190 -9.29 -2.13 -17.99
N THR A 191 -8.99 -2.92 -16.95
CA THR A 191 -9.90 -3.15 -15.82
C THR A 191 -9.30 -2.60 -14.54
N ASN A 192 -10.18 -2.25 -13.61
CA ASN A 192 -9.84 -1.64 -12.34
C ASN A 192 -9.93 -2.69 -11.22
N GLY A 193 -8.91 -3.55 -11.17
CA GLY A 193 -8.72 -4.55 -10.15
C GLY A 193 -8.56 -3.92 -8.77
N LYS A 194 -9.42 -4.28 -7.81
CA LYS A 194 -9.33 -3.75 -6.44
C LYS A 194 -9.42 -4.90 -5.45
N ALA A 195 -8.74 -4.74 -4.32
CA ALA A 195 -8.95 -5.55 -3.12
C ALA A 195 -9.38 -4.63 -1.96
N ARG A 196 -10.32 -5.09 -1.13
CA ARG A 196 -10.81 -4.40 0.06
C ARG A 196 -10.87 -5.37 1.22
N VAL A 197 -10.29 -5.01 2.35
CA VAL A 197 -10.31 -5.80 3.59
C VAL A 197 -10.89 -4.93 4.69
N THR A 198 -12.10 -5.28 5.13
CA THR A 198 -12.87 -4.49 6.11
C THR A 198 -13.20 -5.35 7.32
N PRO A 199 -12.69 -5.03 8.52
CA PRO A 199 -13.13 -5.66 9.76
C PRO A 199 -14.64 -5.50 9.96
N LYS A 200 -15.28 -6.52 10.53
CA LYS A 200 -16.70 -6.46 10.93
C LYS A 200 -16.90 -5.62 12.20
N THR A 201 -15.86 -5.50 13.03
CA THR A 201 -15.79 -4.50 14.09
C THR A 201 -15.74 -3.11 13.46
N ARG A 202 -16.49 -2.15 14.00
CA ARG A 202 -16.54 -0.78 13.51
C ARG A 202 -16.08 0.20 14.59
N ALA A 203 -15.44 1.28 14.15
CA ALA A 203 -15.13 2.41 15.02
C ALA A 203 -16.40 3.23 15.30
N THR A 204 -16.35 4.13 16.27
CA THR A 204 -17.40 5.11 16.55
C THR A 204 -16.86 6.53 16.39
N LEU A 205 -17.42 7.28 15.45
CA LEU A 205 -17.16 8.70 15.28
C LEU A 205 -18.11 9.51 16.15
N ALA A 206 -17.59 10.15 17.20
CA ALA A 206 -18.37 11.08 18.01
C ALA A 206 -18.31 12.51 17.43
N ALA A 207 -19.18 13.40 17.92
CA ALA A 207 -19.25 14.78 17.46
C ALA A 207 -18.06 15.65 17.91
N ASP A 208 -17.38 15.25 18.99
CA ASP A 208 -16.34 16.01 19.68
C ASP A 208 -15.02 15.25 19.86
N SER A 209 -14.84 14.13 19.15
CA SER A 209 -13.64 13.30 19.20
C SER A 209 -13.20 12.88 17.80
N PHE A 210 -12.08 12.16 17.75
CA PHE A 210 -11.54 11.56 16.53
C PHE A 210 -11.68 10.04 16.58
N VAL A 211 -11.77 9.43 15.39
CA VAL A 211 -11.36 8.06 15.14
C VAL A 211 -9.92 8.12 14.66
N HIS A 212 -9.03 7.36 15.29
CA HIS A 212 -7.69 7.11 14.80
C HIS A 212 -7.68 5.75 14.11
N ALA A 213 -7.51 5.75 12.80
CA ALA A 213 -7.31 4.55 12.00
C ALA A 213 -5.85 4.47 11.57
N SER A 214 -5.28 3.27 11.58
CA SER A 214 -3.88 3.02 11.24
C SER A 214 -3.78 1.85 10.27
N MET A 215 -2.92 1.98 9.28
CA MET A 215 -2.56 0.91 8.36
C MET A 215 -1.07 0.98 8.08
N GLU A 216 -0.37 -0.15 8.19
CA GLU A 216 1.01 -0.26 7.75
C GLU A 216 1.07 -1.16 6.51
N VAL A 217 1.61 -0.62 5.42
CA VAL A 217 1.58 -1.23 4.09
C VAL A 217 2.76 -0.72 3.27
N ASP A 218 3.19 -1.48 2.27
CA ASP A 218 4.13 -0.94 1.28
C ASP A 218 3.43 0.11 0.40
N ILE A 219 3.83 1.38 0.54
CA ILE A 219 3.16 2.51 -0.14
C ILE A 219 3.76 2.86 -1.51
N TRP A 220 4.49 1.94 -2.14
CA TRP A 220 4.91 2.18 -3.51
C TRP A 220 3.70 2.33 -4.40
N SER A 221 3.77 3.37 -5.22
CA SER A 221 2.66 3.80 -6.03
C SER A 221 3.13 3.99 -7.46
N THR A 222 2.24 3.62 -8.37
CA THR A 222 2.25 4.12 -9.73
C THR A 222 0.99 4.96 -9.94
N GLY A 223 0.76 5.49 -11.14
CA GLY A 223 -0.55 6.04 -11.49
C GLY A 223 -1.67 4.97 -11.54
N ARG A 224 -1.31 3.70 -11.34
CA ARG A 224 -2.10 2.51 -11.65
C ARG A 224 -2.11 1.48 -10.52
N ARG A 225 -1.17 1.56 -9.57
CA ARG A 225 -1.04 0.69 -8.41
C ARG A 225 -0.88 1.51 -7.16
N TYR A 226 -1.71 1.29 -6.14
CA TYR A 226 -1.58 2.01 -4.88
C TYR A 226 -2.47 1.43 -3.78
N PRO A 227 -2.00 1.45 -2.52
CA PRO A 227 -2.83 1.15 -1.38
C PRO A 227 -3.79 2.29 -1.02
N GLN A 228 -4.83 1.95 -0.27
CA GLN A 228 -5.85 2.87 0.23
C GLN A 228 -6.24 2.53 1.67
N LEU A 229 -6.54 3.54 2.47
CA LEU A 229 -7.20 3.44 3.77
C LEU A 229 -8.49 4.23 3.74
N TRP A 230 -9.62 3.55 3.91
CA TRP A 230 -10.94 4.18 3.89
C TRP A 230 -11.56 4.24 5.29
N LEU A 231 -12.23 5.36 5.57
CA LEU A 231 -13.12 5.53 6.71
C LEU A 231 -14.50 5.89 6.16
N SER A 232 -15.47 4.99 6.30
CA SER A 232 -16.82 5.13 5.72
C SER A 232 -17.91 5.05 6.78
N ASP A 233 -18.95 5.89 6.66
CA ASP A 233 -20.15 5.78 7.50
C ASP A 233 -21.14 4.68 7.05
N HIS A 234 -20.81 3.99 5.95
CA HIS A 234 -21.52 2.81 5.49
C HIS A 234 -20.75 1.51 5.80
N PRO A 235 -21.46 0.40 6.07
CA PRO A 235 -20.82 -0.89 6.32
C PRO A 235 -20.23 -1.49 5.04
N ALA A 236 -19.38 -2.50 5.19
CA ALA A 236 -18.93 -3.32 4.07
C ALA A 236 -20.11 -4.03 3.36
N PRO A 237 -20.03 -4.28 2.04
CA PRO A 237 -18.93 -3.93 1.13
C PRO A 237 -18.91 -2.43 0.80
N VAL A 238 -17.88 -1.71 1.26
CA VAL A 238 -17.88 -0.24 1.29
C VAL A 238 -17.93 0.33 -0.13
N GLN A 239 -17.18 -0.28 -1.05
CA GLN A 239 -17.06 0.13 -2.46
C GLN A 239 -18.42 0.13 -3.19
N ASP A 240 -19.34 -0.75 -2.80
CA ASP A 240 -20.67 -0.89 -3.42
C ASP A 240 -21.71 0.07 -2.84
N SER A 241 -21.42 0.68 -1.70
CA SER A 241 -22.32 1.60 -1.00
C SER A 241 -21.77 3.02 -0.84
N MET A 242 -20.64 3.36 -1.47
CA MET A 242 -20.03 4.69 -1.35
C MET A 242 -20.95 5.82 -1.84
N ASP A 243 -21.82 5.54 -2.81
CA ASP A 243 -22.79 6.51 -3.34
C ASP A 243 -23.96 6.78 -2.38
N GLN A 244 -24.06 6.01 -1.29
CA GLN A 244 -25.14 6.13 -0.30
C GLN A 244 -24.71 6.88 0.97
N GLY A 245 -23.42 7.16 1.13
CA GLY A 245 -22.90 7.85 2.32
C GLY A 245 -21.59 8.58 2.06
N VAL A 246 -20.78 8.71 3.09
CA VAL A 246 -19.54 9.48 3.07
C VAL A 246 -18.36 8.60 3.38
N THR A 247 -17.35 8.66 2.51
CA THR A 247 -16.09 7.95 2.71
C THR A 247 -14.91 8.90 2.58
N LEU A 248 -14.05 8.91 3.59
CA LEU A 248 -12.72 9.51 3.52
C LEU A 248 -11.77 8.45 2.98
N ASN A 249 -11.09 8.74 1.88
CA ASN A 249 -10.12 7.84 1.25
C ASN A 249 -8.72 8.45 1.36
N VAL A 250 -7.82 7.80 2.08
CA VAL A 250 -6.40 8.15 2.11
C VAL A 250 -5.65 7.19 1.22
N GLN A 251 -4.93 7.71 0.24
CA GLN A 251 -4.22 6.88 -0.73
C GLN A 251 -2.94 7.54 -1.20
N THR A 252 -1.94 6.73 -1.54
CA THR A 252 -0.89 7.20 -2.43
C THR A 252 -1.39 7.14 -3.88
N ILE A 253 -0.87 7.98 -4.75
CA ILE A 253 -1.14 7.91 -6.19
C ILE A 253 0.01 8.56 -6.97
N GLN A 254 0.12 8.22 -8.26
CA GLN A 254 1.16 8.68 -9.18
C GLN A 254 2.52 8.00 -8.94
N GLY A 255 3.31 7.87 -10.01
CA GLY A 255 4.66 7.29 -9.94
C GLY A 255 5.74 8.28 -9.50
N TRP A 256 5.75 9.49 -10.08
CA TRP A 256 6.63 10.56 -9.61
C TRP A 256 6.12 11.98 -9.93
N PRO A 257 6.16 12.90 -8.94
CA PRO A 257 6.29 12.58 -7.51
C PRO A 257 5.09 11.71 -7.10
N THR A 258 5.31 10.68 -6.27
CA THR A 258 4.16 10.01 -5.63
C THR A 258 3.54 10.99 -4.67
N SER A 259 2.21 11.05 -4.70
CA SER A 259 1.44 11.92 -3.86
C SER A 259 0.58 11.15 -2.88
N LEU A 260 0.52 11.59 -1.64
CA LEU A 260 -0.44 11.12 -0.65
C LEU A 260 -1.62 12.09 -0.58
N GLN A 261 -2.81 11.56 -0.83
CA GLN A 261 -4.04 12.33 -0.96
C GLN A 261 -5.03 11.99 0.15
N ILE A 262 -5.80 13.00 0.55
CA ILE A 262 -7.02 12.84 1.32
C ILE A 262 -8.18 13.14 0.36
N GLN A 263 -8.95 12.13 0.00
CA GLN A 263 -10.13 12.21 -0.84
C GLN A 263 -11.41 12.18 -0.02
N LEU A 264 -12.42 12.93 -0.45
CA LEU A 264 -13.74 12.94 0.15
C LEU A 264 -14.80 12.48 -0.85
N CYS A 265 -15.26 11.24 -0.69
CA CYS A 265 -16.37 10.66 -1.44
C CYS A 265 -17.68 10.94 -0.70
N ASP A 266 -18.31 12.07 -0.99
CA ASP A 266 -19.59 12.48 -0.42
C ASP A 266 -20.75 12.08 -1.38
N HIS A 267 -21.43 10.97 -1.06
CA HIS A 267 -22.52 10.38 -1.83
C HIS A 267 -22.16 10.15 -3.31
N GLN A 268 -20.96 9.62 -3.54
CA GLN A 268 -20.47 9.28 -4.88
C GLN A 268 -19.65 7.99 -4.85
N SER A 269 -19.69 7.26 -5.96
CA SER A 269 -18.80 6.12 -6.16
C SER A 269 -17.36 6.58 -6.35
N TRP A 270 -16.42 5.67 -6.07
CA TRP A 270 -15.00 5.86 -6.36
C TRP A 270 -14.53 4.86 -7.41
N ASP A 271 -13.82 5.36 -8.41
CA ASP A 271 -13.12 4.56 -9.42
C ASP A 271 -11.84 5.27 -9.87
N VAL A 272 -10.90 4.59 -10.54
CA VAL A 272 -9.60 5.19 -10.91
C VAL A 272 -9.77 6.34 -11.91
N ASN A 273 -10.76 6.23 -12.80
CA ASN A 273 -11.13 7.27 -13.77
C ASN A 273 -12.16 8.27 -13.24
N ALA A 274 -12.65 8.05 -12.03
CA ALA A 274 -13.68 8.86 -11.38
C ALA A 274 -13.36 8.94 -9.89
N GLN A 275 -12.17 9.47 -9.59
CA GLN A 275 -11.75 9.68 -8.22
C GLN A 275 -12.57 10.78 -7.59
N CYS A 276 -12.67 10.74 -6.27
CA CYS A 276 -13.40 11.76 -5.54
C CYS A 276 -12.57 13.05 -5.47
N PRO A 277 -13.21 14.20 -5.23
CA PRO A 277 -12.51 15.42 -4.92
C PRO A 277 -11.55 15.22 -3.73
N HIS A 278 -10.41 15.91 -3.77
CA HIS A 278 -9.32 15.72 -2.81
C HIS A 278 -8.82 17.04 -2.24
N PHE A 279 -8.18 16.96 -1.08
CA PHE A 279 -7.47 18.07 -0.48
C PHE A 279 -6.02 18.06 -0.98
N THR A 280 -5.58 19.16 -1.58
CA THR A 280 -4.18 19.33 -2.01
C THR A 280 -3.28 19.60 -0.80
N ILE A 281 -2.91 18.53 -0.10
CA ILE A 281 -2.02 18.57 1.08
C ILE A 281 -0.53 18.57 0.72
N GLU A 282 -0.21 18.26 -0.53
CA GLU A 282 1.14 18.30 -1.07
C GLU A 282 1.31 19.39 -2.13
N LYS A 283 2.57 19.66 -2.44
CA LYS A 283 2.92 20.58 -3.51
C LYS A 283 2.68 19.92 -4.88
N GLU A 284 1.91 20.58 -5.75
CA GLU A 284 1.85 20.23 -7.17
C GLU A 284 3.21 20.42 -7.88
N ALA A 285 3.53 19.54 -8.83
CA ALA A 285 4.84 19.50 -9.51
C ALA A 285 5.31 20.82 -10.16
N PHE A 286 4.40 21.77 -10.40
CA PHE A 286 4.68 23.08 -11.02
C PHE A 286 4.29 24.28 -10.16
N SER A 287 3.98 24.04 -8.88
CA SER A 287 3.62 25.12 -7.97
C SER A 287 4.86 25.91 -7.53
N ASP A 288 4.73 27.23 -7.43
CA ASP A 288 5.74 28.10 -6.82
C ASP A 288 5.71 28.02 -5.27
N GLN A 289 4.76 27.27 -4.70
CA GLN A 289 4.69 27.07 -3.25
C GLN A 289 5.94 26.35 -2.73
N PRO A 290 6.41 26.70 -1.52
CA PRO A 290 7.46 25.93 -0.87
C PRO A 290 7.00 24.50 -0.64
N TRP A 291 7.96 23.56 -0.66
CA TRP A 291 7.67 22.21 -0.21
C TRP A 291 7.21 22.22 1.25
N PRO A 292 6.21 21.42 1.62
CA PRO A 292 5.87 21.20 3.02
C PRO A 292 7.10 20.77 3.83
N PRO A 293 7.14 21.06 5.15
CA PRO A 293 8.29 20.74 6.00
C PRO A 293 8.27 19.28 6.48
N HIS A 294 7.95 18.35 5.59
CA HIS A 294 8.00 16.91 5.77
C HIS A 294 8.70 16.28 4.55
N ASP A 295 9.20 15.06 4.71
CA ASP A 295 9.78 14.31 3.60
C ASP A 295 8.68 13.98 2.56
N THR A 296 9.06 13.81 1.29
CA THR A 296 8.09 13.43 0.26
C THR A 296 7.74 11.95 0.44
N VAL A 297 6.52 11.54 0.06
CA VAL A 297 6.12 10.12 0.10
C VAL A 297 7.12 9.21 -0.60
N ALA A 298 7.78 9.68 -1.66
CA ALA A 298 8.77 8.89 -2.38
C ALA A 298 10.01 8.49 -1.55
N GLU A 299 10.32 9.19 -0.46
CA GLU A 299 11.39 8.78 0.48
C GLU A 299 10.93 7.61 1.39
N HIS A 300 9.62 7.43 1.53
CA HIS A 300 8.97 6.39 2.32
C HIS A 300 8.44 5.23 1.47
N ALA A 301 8.28 5.45 0.17
CA ALA A 301 7.71 4.49 -0.77
C ALA A 301 8.76 3.50 -1.31
N GLY A 302 8.32 2.26 -1.48
CA GLY A 302 9.06 1.25 -2.24
C GLY A 302 8.52 -0.15 -2.00
N VAL A 303 8.83 -1.07 -2.90
CA VAL A 303 8.27 -2.43 -2.85
C VAL A 303 8.74 -3.11 -1.57
N ALA A 304 7.79 -3.65 -0.80
CA ALA A 304 8.03 -4.26 0.51
C ALA A 304 8.76 -3.36 1.52
N LYS A 305 8.80 -2.04 1.29
CA LYS A 305 9.13 -1.06 2.33
C LYS A 305 7.81 -0.63 2.96
N MET A 306 7.54 -1.10 4.15
CA MET A 306 6.35 -0.71 4.90
C MET A 306 6.44 0.75 5.32
N ALA A 307 5.31 1.43 5.23
CA ALA A 307 5.10 2.74 5.80
C ALA A 307 3.79 2.75 6.57
N ARG A 308 3.78 3.44 7.71
CA ARG A 308 2.61 3.57 8.56
C ARG A 308 1.82 4.81 8.18
N LEU A 309 0.57 4.62 7.79
CA LEU A 309 -0.41 5.67 7.57
C LEU A 309 -1.34 5.76 8.78
N ASP A 310 -1.31 6.88 9.49
CA ASP A 310 -2.28 7.16 10.56
C ASP A 310 -3.21 8.30 10.17
N VAL A 311 -4.51 8.06 10.31
CA VAL A 311 -5.58 9.01 10.01
C VAL A 311 -6.37 9.29 11.27
N TYR A 312 -6.36 10.53 11.73
CA TYR A 312 -7.24 11.01 12.79
C TYR A 312 -8.39 11.77 12.13
N ALA A 313 -9.58 11.16 12.05
CA ALA A 313 -10.76 11.75 11.43
C ALA A 313 -11.82 12.11 12.47
N SER A 314 -12.38 13.31 12.34
CA SER A 314 -13.55 13.82 13.07
C SER A 314 -14.66 14.21 12.08
N THR A 315 -15.80 14.70 12.56
CA THR A 315 -16.87 15.20 11.67
C THR A 315 -16.51 16.46 10.89
N SER A 316 -15.39 17.14 11.22
CA SER A 316 -15.00 18.42 10.61
C SER A 316 -13.54 18.50 10.19
N ARG A 317 -12.72 17.50 10.48
CA ARG A 317 -11.28 17.55 10.21
C ARG A 317 -10.65 16.17 10.12
N ALA A 318 -9.66 16.03 9.24
CA ALA A 318 -8.78 14.87 9.16
C ALA A 318 -7.31 15.30 9.30
N TYR A 319 -6.55 14.60 10.14
CA TYR A 319 -5.09 14.71 10.20
C TYR A 319 -4.46 13.42 9.68
N LEU A 320 -3.37 13.57 8.95
CA LEU A 320 -2.62 12.49 8.34
C LEU A 320 -1.18 12.51 8.82
N PHE A 321 -0.71 11.35 9.26
CA PHE A 321 0.68 11.11 9.61
C PHE A 321 1.25 10.00 8.72
N LEU A 322 2.53 10.13 8.41
CA LEU A 322 3.33 9.14 7.71
C LEU A 322 4.52 8.77 8.61
N ASP A 323 4.66 7.50 8.97
CA ASP A 323 5.68 6.99 9.90
C ASP A 323 5.72 7.78 11.23
N GLY A 324 4.53 8.10 11.76
CA GLY A 324 4.37 8.87 13.00
C GLY A 324 4.73 10.35 12.90
N GLN A 325 5.06 10.88 11.72
CA GLN A 325 5.33 12.30 11.49
C GLN A 325 4.12 13.03 10.88
N PRO A 326 3.80 14.26 11.32
CA PRO A 326 2.77 15.09 10.69
C PRO A 326 3.01 15.25 9.18
N TYR A 327 2.03 14.85 8.38
CA TYR A 327 2.12 14.90 6.91
C TYR A 327 1.15 15.92 6.31
N GLY A 328 -0.15 15.78 6.56
CA GLY A 328 -1.17 16.66 6.00
C GLY A 328 -2.39 16.82 6.89
N CYS A 329 -3.17 17.87 6.67
CA CYS A 329 -4.42 18.09 7.38
C CYS A 329 -5.47 18.66 6.42
N ALA A 330 -6.73 18.27 6.61
CA ALA A 330 -7.88 18.74 5.84
C ALA A 330 -9.02 19.20 6.74
N ASP A 331 -9.54 20.40 6.50
CA ASP A 331 -10.80 20.88 7.07
C ASP A 331 -11.96 20.37 6.23
N LEU A 332 -12.73 19.43 6.78
CA LEU A 332 -13.84 18.82 6.08
C LEU A 332 -15.02 19.79 6.00
N PRO A 333 -15.81 19.78 4.91
CA PRO A 333 -17.01 20.59 4.83
C PRO A 333 -17.97 20.27 5.98
N SER A 334 -18.65 21.30 6.48
CA SER A 334 -19.58 21.13 7.60
C SER A 334 -20.72 20.19 7.25
N ASN A 335 -21.07 19.28 8.17
CA ASN A 335 -22.14 18.28 8.02
C ASN A 335 -21.87 17.21 6.96
N THR A 336 -20.62 17.02 6.54
CA THR A 336 -20.22 15.91 5.67
C THR A 336 -20.33 14.58 6.44
N PHE A 337 -19.54 14.40 7.50
CA PHE A 337 -19.69 13.22 8.36
C PHE A 337 -20.69 13.48 9.49
N SER A 338 -21.61 12.54 9.68
CA SER A 338 -22.46 12.49 10.87
C SER A 338 -21.84 11.59 11.95
N PRO A 339 -22.02 11.89 13.24
CA PRO A 339 -21.63 10.96 14.30
C PRO A 339 -22.31 9.60 14.13
N GLY A 340 -21.56 8.51 14.29
CA GLY A 340 -22.05 7.17 13.99
C GLY A 340 -20.96 6.10 13.96
N GLU A 341 -21.33 4.91 13.48
CA GLU A 341 -20.38 3.81 13.28
C GLU A 341 -19.60 4.03 11.98
N ILE A 342 -18.28 3.79 12.02
CA ILE A 342 -17.38 3.94 10.88
C ILE A 342 -16.76 2.58 10.54
N ALA A 343 -16.90 2.15 9.29
CA ALA A 343 -16.11 1.07 8.73
C ALA A 343 -14.70 1.59 8.36
N VAL A 344 -13.68 0.84 8.76
CA VAL A 344 -12.29 1.11 8.39
C VAL A 344 -11.83 0.02 7.42
N THR A 345 -11.39 0.38 6.23
CA THR A 345 -11.06 -0.57 5.17
C THR A 345 -9.66 -0.34 4.66
N ALA A 346 -8.82 -1.38 4.70
CA ALA A 346 -7.58 -1.41 3.93
C ALA A 346 -7.89 -1.82 2.48
N GLY A 347 -7.20 -1.24 1.52
CA GLY A 347 -7.41 -1.57 0.12
C GLY A 347 -6.14 -1.50 -0.72
N ASP A 348 -6.18 -2.17 -1.86
CA ASP A 348 -5.20 -2.05 -2.94
C ASP A 348 -5.93 -1.84 -4.27
N VAL A 349 -5.23 -1.21 -5.20
CA VAL A 349 -5.72 -0.91 -6.55
C VAL A 349 -4.67 -1.37 -7.55
N LEU A 350 -5.15 -1.96 -8.65
CA LEU A 350 -4.39 -2.33 -9.83
C LEU A 350 -5.25 -1.98 -11.05
N TYR A 351 -4.80 -1.04 -11.87
CA TYR A 351 -5.59 -0.51 -12.99
C TYR A 351 -4.76 -0.45 -14.27
N HIS A 352 -5.22 -1.03 -15.38
CA HIS A 352 -4.41 -1.19 -16.60
C HIS A 352 -3.00 -1.70 -16.32
N SER A 353 -2.91 -2.79 -15.60
CA SER A 353 -1.65 -3.44 -15.30
C SER A 353 -0.77 -3.64 -16.56
N GLY A 354 -1.36 -4.10 -17.67
CA GLY A 354 -0.71 -4.28 -18.97
C GLY A 354 -0.21 -3.00 -19.66
N VAL A 355 -0.52 -1.82 -19.09
CA VAL A 355 -0.12 -0.51 -19.58
C VAL A 355 0.52 0.31 -18.44
N ASP A 356 1.25 -0.36 -17.54
CA ASP A 356 2.14 0.29 -16.58
C ASP A 356 3.30 1.02 -17.30
N GLU A 357 2.92 2.10 -17.98
CA GLU A 357 3.74 3.04 -18.74
C GLU A 357 4.49 2.60 -20.02
N PRO A 358 4.31 1.41 -20.66
CA PRO A 358 5.00 1.10 -21.91
C PRO A 358 4.49 1.93 -23.10
N VAL A 359 3.26 2.45 -23.06
CA VAL A 359 2.71 3.29 -24.14
C VAL A 359 3.30 4.71 -24.13
N VAL A 360 4.06 5.08 -23.08
CA VAL A 360 4.72 6.39 -22.99
C VAL A 360 6.21 6.33 -22.64
N GLY A 361 6.90 5.25 -23.03
CA GLY A 361 8.37 5.22 -23.08
C GLY A 361 9.09 5.56 -21.77
N SER A 362 8.49 5.26 -20.61
CA SER A 362 9.05 5.63 -19.31
C SER A 362 9.41 4.38 -18.48
N ASP A 363 10.69 4.29 -18.13
CA ASP A 363 11.31 3.19 -17.38
C ASP A 363 11.21 3.42 -15.85
N TYR A 364 10.04 3.83 -15.33
CA TYR A 364 9.90 4.19 -13.90
C TYR A 364 10.06 2.98 -12.97
N TYR A 365 9.49 1.84 -13.39
CA TYR A 365 9.49 0.60 -12.64
C TYR A 365 9.83 -0.58 -13.56
N PRO A 366 11.08 -0.67 -14.06
CA PRO A 366 11.46 -1.65 -15.08
C PRO A 366 11.30 -3.09 -14.58
N PHE A 367 11.48 -3.32 -13.27
CA PHE A 367 11.20 -4.60 -12.64
C PHE A 367 9.73 -5.01 -12.81
N HIS A 368 8.78 -4.17 -12.39
CA HIS A 368 7.36 -4.51 -12.49
C HIS A 368 6.89 -4.65 -13.94
N GLN A 369 7.38 -3.81 -14.85
CA GLN A 369 7.08 -3.95 -16.28
C GLN A 369 7.54 -5.31 -16.85
N SER A 370 8.64 -5.85 -16.32
CA SER A 370 9.23 -7.11 -16.79
C SER A 370 8.64 -8.34 -16.11
N TYR A 371 8.26 -8.22 -14.84
CA TYR A 371 7.97 -9.38 -13.98
C TYR A 371 6.61 -9.33 -13.26
N MET A 372 5.90 -8.21 -13.26
CA MET A 372 4.59 -8.07 -12.60
C MET A 372 3.72 -7.18 -13.48
N LEU A 373 3.56 -7.57 -14.74
CA LEU A 373 2.89 -6.74 -15.72
C LEU A 373 1.40 -6.69 -15.41
N THR A 374 0.77 -7.86 -15.26
CA THR A 374 -0.70 -7.97 -15.12
C THR A 374 -1.20 -8.15 -13.70
N GLU A 375 -0.28 -8.16 -12.75
CA GLU A 375 -0.54 -8.59 -11.38
C GLU A 375 0.04 -7.60 -10.39
N THR A 376 -0.52 -7.64 -9.18
CA THR A 376 0.00 -6.93 -8.03
C THR A 376 0.17 -7.90 -6.87
N ARG A 377 1.03 -7.49 -5.95
CA ARG A 377 1.03 -8.03 -4.60
C ARG A 377 1.19 -6.86 -3.63
N ARG A 378 0.49 -6.93 -2.52
CA ARG A 378 0.54 -5.96 -1.44
C ARG A 378 0.61 -6.70 -0.12
N HIS A 379 1.48 -6.22 0.76
CA HIS A 379 1.63 -6.76 2.10
C HIS A 379 1.17 -5.71 3.11
N PHE A 380 0.32 -6.10 4.05
CA PHE A 380 -0.14 -5.24 5.13
C PHE A 380 0.36 -5.82 6.45
N ASP A 381 1.17 -5.06 7.19
CA ASP A 381 1.66 -5.47 8.51
C ASP A 381 0.55 -5.34 9.56
N HIS A 382 -0.18 -4.22 9.56
CA HIS A 382 -1.35 -4.07 10.41
C HIS A 382 -2.50 -3.26 9.81
N LEU A 383 -3.69 -3.49 10.38
CA LEU A 383 -4.87 -2.64 10.27
C LEU A 383 -5.47 -2.44 11.67
N ALA A 384 -5.61 -1.19 12.10
CA ALA A 384 -6.04 -0.85 13.45
C ALA A 384 -6.98 0.35 13.46
N PHE A 385 -7.82 0.43 14.49
CA PHE A 385 -8.51 1.67 14.82
C PHE A 385 -8.91 1.78 16.29
N VAL A 386 -9.06 3.03 16.75
CA VAL A 386 -9.57 3.38 18.07
C VAL A 386 -10.49 4.60 17.97
N SER A 387 -11.59 4.55 18.72
CA SER A 387 -12.62 5.57 18.78
C SER A 387 -12.39 6.52 19.94
N GLY A 388 -12.94 7.74 19.86
CA GLY A 388 -13.01 8.61 21.04
C GLY A 388 -11.69 9.28 21.45
N VAL A 389 -10.68 9.30 20.57
CA VAL A 389 -9.38 9.90 20.90
C VAL A 389 -9.40 11.42 20.75
N GLU A 390 -8.52 12.09 21.49
CA GLU A 390 -8.31 13.53 21.35
C GLU A 390 -7.69 13.87 19.98
N ALA A 391 -7.79 15.14 19.58
CA ALA A 391 -7.03 15.62 18.43
C ALA A 391 -5.53 15.38 18.66
N PRO A 392 -4.78 14.91 17.65
CA PRO A 392 -3.34 14.75 17.80
C PRO A 392 -2.67 16.11 18.00
N THR A 393 -1.46 16.10 18.59
CA THR A 393 -0.66 17.33 18.69
C THR A 393 -0.26 17.79 17.28
N TRP A 394 -0.65 19.01 16.91
CA TRP A 394 -0.48 19.52 15.56
C TRP A 394 0.02 20.97 15.55
N ASP A 395 1.00 21.26 14.71
CA ASP A 395 1.54 22.61 14.51
C ASP A 395 1.08 23.17 13.16
N GLU A 396 -0.07 23.85 13.16
CA GLU A 396 -0.63 24.46 11.95
C GLU A 396 0.28 25.54 11.32
N SER A 397 1.27 26.05 12.06
CA SER A 397 2.25 27.00 11.50
C SER A 397 3.28 26.32 10.60
N ARG A 398 3.46 25.00 10.76
CA ARG A 398 4.34 24.18 9.94
C ARG A 398 3.57 23.41 8.88
N VAL A 399 2.46 22.78 9.26
CA VAL A 399 1.63 21.97 8.36
C VAL A 399 0.19 22.49 8.44
N PRO A 400 -0.17 23.52 7.66
CA PRO A 400 -1.51 24.12 7.72
C PRO A 400 -2.58 23.14 7.20
N CYS A 401 -3.78 23.20 7.77
CA CYS A 401 -4.93 22.44 7.27
C CYS A 401 -5.47 23.06 5.97
N VAL A 402 -5.81 22.20 5.01
CA VAL A 402 -6.37 22.58 3.72
C VAL A 402 -7.88 22.51 3.78
N ALA A 403 -8.57 23.59 3.45
CA ALA A 403 -10.04 23.64 3.42
C ALA A 403 -10.62 23.56 2.00
N THR A 404 -9.79 23.72 0.97
CA THR A 404 -10.22 23.64 -0.42
C THR A 404 -10.24 22.18 -0.85
N LEU A 405 -11.39 21.78 -1.39
CA LEU A 405 -11.59 20.47 -1.99
C LEU A 405 -11.54 20.62 -3.51
N ASP A 406 -10.52 20.05 -4.13
CA ASP A 406 -10.25 20.10 -5.56
C ASP A 406 -10.99 18.96 -6.28
N PRO A 407 -11.66 19.22 -7.41
CA PRO A 407 -12.56 18.27 -8.06
C PRO A 407 -11.87 17.08 -8.73
#